data_AF-A0A0B4E1T2-F1
#
_entry.id   AF-A0A0B4E1T2-F1
#
_cell.length_a   1.000
_cell.length_b   1.000
_cell.length_c   1.000
_cell.angle_alpha   90.00
_cell.angle_beta   90.00
_cell.angle_gamma   90.00
#
_symmetry.space_group_name_H-M   'P 1'
#
loop_
_entity.id
_entity.type
_entity.pdbx_description
1 polymer ?
#
loop_
_entity_poly.entity_id
_entity_poly.type
_entity_poly.pdbx_seq_one_letter_code
_entity_poly.pdbx_strand_id
1 'polypeptide(L)'
;EFKKMFVASAVFTGLLLLARQWRHAVFVGVTLAGAALINTATKLFFARGRPEILTDPLTSFSMPSGHASGAFAFFLALAVLAGRGQPTRMRLTWMLLGCIPAAFIALSRVYLGAHWPTDILAGTLL
;
A
#
# COMPACT_ATOMS: atom_id res chain seq x y z
N GLU A 1 1.81 -8.71 -8.30
CA GLU A 1 2.43 -7.77 -9.26
C GLU A 1 1.91 -6.37 -9.03
N PHE A 2 2.80 -5.39 -8.91
CA PHE A 2 2.48 -3.99 -8.54
C PHE A 2 1.41 -3.36 -9.45
N LYS A 3 1.45 -3.69 -10.75
CA LYS A 3 0.48 -3.23 -11.76
C LYS A 3 -0.97 -3.56 -11.37
N LYS A 4 -1.24 -4.75 -10.82
CA LYS A 4 -2.59 -5.18 -10.44
C LYS A 4 -3.16 -4.31 -9.32
N MET A 5 -2.33 -3.91 -8.36
CA MET A 5 -2.74 -3.05 -7.25
C MET A 5 -2.97 -1.61 -7.69
N PHE A 6 -2.17 -1.12 -8.62
CA PHE A 6 -2.37 0.19 -9.24
C PHE A 6 -3.69 0.25 -10.02
N VAL A 7 -3.98 -0.77 -10.82
CA VAL A 7 -5.26 -0.87 -11.54
C VAL A 7 -6.43 -0.93 -10.57
N ALA A 8 -6.37 -1.77 -9.53
CA ALA A 8 -7.43 -1.84 -8.52
C ALA A 8 -7.68 -0.49 -7.84
N SER A 9 -6.61 0.22 -7.49
CA SER A 9 -6.65 1.55 -6.90
C SER A 9 -7.29 2.60 -7.83
N ALA A 10 -6.90 2.59 -9.10
CA ALA A 10 -7.42 3.50 -10.12
C ALA A 10 -8.91 3.23 -10.38
N VAL A 11 -9.30 1.97 -10.50
CA VAL A 11 -10.71 1.58 -10.67
C VAL A 11 -11.53 2.02 -9.46
N PHE A 12 -11.08 1.74 -8.24
CA PHE A 12 -11.81 2.14 -7.03
C PHE A 12 -11.99 3.67 -6.93
N THR A 13 -10.92 4.42 -7.19
CA THR A 13 -10.98 5.90 -7.21
C THR A 13 -11.92 6.39 -8.31
N GLY A 14 -11.88 5.78 -9.50
CA GLY A 14 -12.77 6.08 -10.62
C GLY A 14 -14.24 5.81 -10.29
N LEU A 15 -14.54 4.69 -9.61
CA LEU A 15 -15.89 4.37 -9.15
C LEU A 15 -16.41 5.42 -8.15
N LEU A 16 -15.57 5.91 -7.24
CA LEU A 16 -15.95 7.00 -6.32
C LEU A 16 -16.24 8.32 -7.05
N LEU A 17 -15.48 8.63 -8.11
CA LEU A 17 -15.73 9.79 -8.97
C LEU A 17 -17.06 9.64 -9.73
N LEU A 18 -17.32 8.47 -10.30
CA LEU A 18 -18.59 8.16 -10.99
C LEU A 18 -19.79 8.24 -10.02
N ALA A 19 -19.62 7.79 -8.78
CA ALA A 19 -20.61 7.91 -7.71
C ALA A 19 -20.76 9.35 -7.15
N ARG A 20 -20.07 10.34 -7.73
CA ARG A 20 -20.03 11.76 -7.29
C ARG A 20 -19.57 11.94 -5.84
N GLN A 21 -18.85 10.98 -5.29
CA GLN A 21 -18.28 11.01 -3.94
C GLN A 21 -16.92 11.73 -3.95
N TRP A 22 -16.89 12.96 -4.44
CA TRP A 22 -15.65 13.72 -4.73
C TRP A 22 -14.70 13.80 -3.53
N ARG A 23 -15.23 14.03 -2.32
CA ARG A 23 -14.41 14.11 -1.10
C ARG A 23 -13.72 12.78 -0.80
N HIS A 24 -14.40 11.65 -1.01
CA HIS A 24 -13.83 10.32 -0.80
C HIS A 24 -12.82 9.98 -1.90
N ALA A 25 -13.12 10.32 -3.16
CA ALA A 25 -12.20 10.12 -4.27
C ALA A 25 -10.90 10.92 -4.09
N VAL A 26 -11.00 12.20 -3.69
CA VAL A 26 -9.82 13.03 -3.40
C VAL A 26 -9.03 12.47 -2.23
N PHE A 27 -9.68 12.06 -1.14
CA PHE A 27 -9.00 11.45 0.00
C PHE A 27 -8.21 10.20 -0.41
N VAL A 28 -8.85 9.26 -1.11
CA VAL A 28 -8.20 8.02 -1.56
C VAL A 28 -7.09 8.33 -2.56
N GLY A 29 -7.35 9.18 -3.55
CA GLY A 29 -6.39 9.57 -4.57
C GLY A 29 -5.14 10.22 -3.98
N VAL A 30 -5.31 11.19 -3.08
CA VAL A 30 -4.18 11.86 -2.39
C VAL A 30 -3.41 10.90 -1.51
N THR A 31 -4.10 10.02 -0.76
CA THR A 31 -3.44 9.03 0.10
C THR A 31 -2.56 8.08 -0.71
N LEU A 32 -3.09 7.55 -1.81
CA LEU A 32 -2.37 6.59 -2.66
C LEU A 32 -1.25 7.25 -3.46
N ALA A 33 -1.48 8.43 -4.01
CA ALA A 33 -0.46 9.20 -4.72
C ALA A 33 0.66 9.63 -3.76
N GLY A 34 0.31 10.09 -2.57
CA GLY A 34 1.25 10.44 -1.51
C GLY A 34 2.12 9.25 -1.11
N ALA A 35 1.51 8.10 -0.81
CA ALA A 35 2.24 6.88 -0.49
C ALA A 35 3.20 6.45 -1.60
N ALA A 36 2.78 6.55 -2.87
CA ALA A 36 3.62 6.23 -4.03
C ALA A 36 4.80 7.21 -4.20
N LEU A 37 4.55 8.50 -4.02
CA LEU A 37 5.58 9.54 -4.11
C LEU A 37 6.61 9.39 -2.98
N ILE A 38 6.15 9.23 -1.74
CA ILE A 38 7.05 9.06 -0.60
C ILE A 38 7.83 7.74 -0.73
N ASN A 39 7.19 6.65 -1.16
CA ASN A 39 7.89 5.38 -1.42
C ASN A 39 9.01 5.56 -2.46
N THR A 40 8.74 6.28 -3.56
CA THR A 40 9.71 6.55 -4.61
C THR A 40 10.86 7.44 -4.11
N ALA A 41 10.55 8.53 -3.41
CA ALA A 41 11.56 9.43 -2.85
C ALA A 41 12.47 8.69 -1.85
N THR A 42 11.87 7.87 -0.99
CA THR A 42 12.59 7.10 0.04
C THR A 42 13.45 6.00 -0.58
N LYS A 43 13.00 5.39 -1.69
CA LYS A 43 13.83 4.46 -2.48
C LYS A 43 15.09 5.09 -3.02
N LEU A 44 14.97 6.29 -3.58
CA LEU A 44 16.11 7.04 -4.10
C LEU A 44 17.06 7.47 -2.97
N PHE A 45 16.51 7.77 -1.79
CA PHE A 45 17.31 8.18 -0.63
C PHE A 45 18.15 7.04 -0.04
N PHE A 46 17.56 5.86 0.19
CA PHE A 46 18.30 4.74 0.80
C PHE A 46 19.13 3.93 -0.19
N ALA A 47 18.78 3.94 -1.48
CA ALA A 47 19.49 3.25 -2.56
C ALA A 47 19.87 1.78 -2.24
N ARG A 48 19.02 1.08 -1.45
CA ARG A 48 19.36 -0.24 -0.92
C ARG A 48 19.25 -1.33 -1.99
N GLY A 49 20.29 -2.16 -2.08
CA GLY A 49 20.32 -3.35 -2.94
C GLY A 49 19.28 -4.40 -2.53
N ARG A 50 18.81 -5.19 -3.51
CA ARG A 50 17.88 -6.31 -3.27
C ARG A 50 18.62 -7.54 -2.74
N PRO A 51 17.93 -8.48 -2.07
CA PRO A 51 18.51 -9.79 -1.77
C PRO A 51 18.94 -10.48 -3.08
N GLU A 52 20.13 -11.08 -3.12
CA GLU A 52 20.71 -11.74 -4.31
C GLU A 52 20.04 -13.06 -4.71
N ILE A 53 18.92 -13.42 -4.07
CA ILE A 53 18.18 -14.66 -4.30
C ILE A 53 17.35 -14.60 -5.60
N LEU A 54 17.07 -13.39 -6.10
CA LEU A 54 16.28 -13.21 -7.33
C LEU A 54 17.15 -13.39 -8.59
N THR A 55 16.79 -14.38 -9.41
CA THR A 55 17.40 -14.69 -10.72
C THR A 55 17.18 -13.60 -11.78
N ASP A 56 16.20 -12.70 -11.55
CA ASP A 56 15.86 -11.60 -12.46
C ASP A 56 16.24 -10.25 -11.83
N PRO A 57 17.19 -9.48 -12.42
CA PRO A 57 17.63 -8.22 -11.87
C PRO A 57 16.55 -7.16 -12.03
N LEU A 58 15.72 -7.00 -11.01
CA LEU A 58 14.83 -5.85 -10.89
C LEU A 58 15.68 -4.61 -10.64
N THR A 59 15.72 -3.69 -11.61
CA THR A 59 16.53 -2.46 -11.61
C THR A 59 16.13 -1.39 -10.57
N SER A 60 15.22 -1.70 -9.63
CA SER A 60 14.78 -0.75 -8.61
C SER A 60 15.17 -1.18 -7.20
N PHE A 61 15.48 -0.19 -6.36
CA PHE A 61 15.86 -0.36 -4.95
C PHE A 61 14.82 -1.16 -4.14
N SER A 62 15.32 -1.91 -3.16
CA SER A 62 14.52 -2.81 -2.31
C SER A 62 13.71 -2.09 -1.25
N MET A 63 14.25 -1.00 -0.70
CA MET A 63 13.68 -0.31 0.46
C MET A 63 13.07 1.04 0.07
N PRO A 64 11.84 1.37 0.49
CA PRO A 64 10.82 0.52 1.12
C PRO A 64 10.00 -0.30 0.11
N SER A 65 9.36 -1.38 0.57
CA SER A 65 8.52 -2.23 -0.28
C SER A 65 7.29 -1.48 -0.79
N GLY A 66 7.23 -1.21 -2.10
CA GLY A 66 6.08 -0.54 -2.73
C GLY A 66 4.79 -1.38 -2.73
N HIS A 67 4.91 -2.71 -2.64
CA HIS A 67 3.74 -3.58 -2.44
C HIS A 67 3.20 -3.47 -1.03
N ALA A 68 4.08 -3.37 -0.02
CA ALA A 68 3.66 -3.19 1.37
C ALA A 68 3.00 -1.82 1.54
N SER A 69 3.68 -0.73 1.18
CA SER A 69 3.15 0.63 1.39
C SER A 69 1.85 0.87 0.62
N GLY A 70 1.78 0.47 -0.65
CA GLY A 70 0.54 0.68 -1.39
C GLY A 70 -0.61 -0.24 -0.94
N ALA A 71 -0.34 -1.45 -0.44
CA ALA A 71 -1.39 -2.32 0.09
C ALA A 71 -1.95 -1.74 1.40
N PHE A 72 -1.07 -1.32 2.32
CA PHE A 72 -1.48 -0.68 3.57
C PHE A 72 -2.24 0.63 3.30
N ALA A 73 -1.72 1.50 2.42
CA ALA A 73 -2.41 2.74 2.04
C ALA A 73 -3.81 2.48 1.45
N PHE A 74 -3.96 1.48 0.58
CA PHE A 74 -5.24 1.15 -0.04
C PHE A 74 -6.25 0.56 0.97
N PHE A 75 -5.86 -0.48 1.70
CA PHE A 75 -6.77 -1.14 2.63
C PHE A 75 -7.11 -0.29 3.86
N LEU A 76 -6.18 0.53 4.35
CA LEU A 76 -6.47 1.47 5.44
C LEU A 76 -7.36 2.62 4.97
N ALA A 77 -7.16 3.14 3.75
CA ALA A 77 -8.07 4.14 3.19
C ALA A 77 -9.51 3.58 3.10
N LEU A 78 -9.66 2.33 2.63
CA LEU A 78 -10.95 1.63 2.62
C LEU A 78 -11.53 1.47 4.03
N ALA A 79 -10.72 1.04 4.99
CA ALA A 79 -11.15 0.89 6.38
C ALA A 79 -11.63 2.21 7.00
N VAL A 80 -10.92 3.31 6.71
CA VAL A 80 -11.31 4.65 7.16
C VAL A 80 -12.65 5.05 6.55
N LEU A 81 -12.85 4.83 5.24
CA LEU A 81 -14.12 5.10 4.55
C LEU A 81 -15.26 4.26 5.14
N ALA A 82 -15.05 2.96 5.35
CA ALA A 82 -16.04 2.04 5.91
C ALA A 82 -16.40 2.35 7.37
N GLY A 83 -15.44 2.86 8.15
CA GLY A 83 -15.64 3.27 9.53
C GLY A 83 -16.29 4.64 9.72
N ARG A 84 -16.46 5.45 8.66
CA ARG A 84 -17.08 6.78 8.79
C ARG A 84 -18.51 6.66 9.30
N GLY A 85 -18.86 7.48 10.30
CA GLY A 85 -20.18 7.48 10.91
C GLY A 85 -20.47 6.31 11.86
N GLN A 86 -19.54 5.36 11.99
CA GLN A 86 -19.68 4.23 12.90
C GLN A 86 -19.09 4.51 14.29
N PRO A 87 -19.53 3.79 15.35
CA PRO A 87 -18.93 3.87 16.68
C PRO A 87 -17.47 3.40 16.68
N THR A 88 -16.69 3.88 17.66
CA THR A 88 -15.24 3.65 17.77
C THR A 88 -14.86 2.17 17.67
N ARG A 89 -15.62 1.27 18.31
CA ARG A 89 -15.36 -0.18 18.25
C ARG A 89 -15.39 -0.71 16.82
N MET A 90 -16.39 -0.29 16.04
CA MET A 90 -16.56 -0.77 14.67
C MET A 90 -15.55 -0.14 13.71
N ARG A 91 -15.10 1.10 13.98
CA ARG A 91 -13.95 1.70 13.27
C ARG A 91 -12.67 0.90 13.47
N LEU A 92 -12.40 0.49 14.71
CA LEU A 92 -11.24 -0.35 15.02
C LEU A 92 -11.35 -1.70 14.31
N THR A 93 -12.55 -2.31 14.28
CA THR A 93 -12.78 -3.55 13.53
C THR A 93 -12.44 -3.37 12.04
N TRP A 94 -12.90 -2.29 11.40
CA TRP A 94 -12.56 -2.03 9.99
C TRP A 94 -11.07 -1.83 9.78
N MET A 95 -10.38 -1.12 10.67
CA MET A 95 -8.92 -0.96 10.60
C MET A 95 -8.19 -2.30 10.71
N LEU A 96 -8.57 -3.13 11.68
CA LEU A 96 -8.00 -4.47 11.84
C LEU A 96 -8.25 -5.34 10.60
N LEU A 97 -9.48 -5.32 10.07
CA LEU A 97 -9.83 -6.04 8.84
C LEU A 97 -9.03 -5.57 7.62
N GLY A 98 -8.72 -4.27 7.53
CA GLY A 98 -7.85 -3.73 6.47
C GLY A 98 -6.39 -4.16 6.60
N CYS A 99 -5.87 -4.27 7.83
CA CYS A 99 -4.50 -4.70 8.08
C CYS A 99 -4.23 -6.15 7.67
N ILE A 100 -5.21 -7.05 7.82
CA ILE A 100 -5.04 -8.49 7.52
C ILE A 100 -4.58 -8.73 6.07
N PRO A 101 -5.32 -8.34 5.01
CA PRO A 101 -4.90 -8.57 3.63
C PRO A 101 -3.60 -7.81 3.29
N ALA A 102 -3.40 -6.62 3.84
CA ALA A 102 -2.18 -5.85 3.64
C ALA A 102 -0.94 -6.58 4.21
N ALA A 103 -1.06 -7.19 5.39
CA ALA A 103 -0.01 -8.00 6.00
C ALA A 103 0.28 -9.27 5.18
N PHE A 104 -0.73 -9.98 4.69
CA PHE A 104 -0.53 -11.14 3.81
C PHE A 104 0.23 -10.77 2.52
N ILE A 105 -0.14 -9.65 1.88
CA ILE A 105 0.58 -9.15 0.70
C ILE A 105 2.02 -8.82 1.06
N ALA A 106 2.26 -8.14 2.18
CA ALA A 106 3.60 -7.79 2.62
C ALA A 106 4.46 -9.04 2.91
N LEU A 107 3.93 -10.01 3.66
CA LEU A 107 4.61 -11.27 3.97
C LEU A 107 4.91 -12.11 2.73
N SER A 108 4.03 -12.09 1.72
CA SER A 108 4.31 -12.76 0.44
C SER A 108 5.59 -12.26 -0.22
N ARG A 109 5.99 -11.00 0.04
CA ARG A 109 7.21 -10.41 -0.53
C ARG A 109 8.49 -10.87 0.19
N VAL A 110 8.41 -11.21 1.49
CA VAL A 110 9.50 -11.91 2.19
C VAL A 110 9.61 -13.33 1.67
N TYR A 111 8.47 -14.02 1.57
CA TYR A 111 8.43 -15.43 1.16
C TYR A 111 9.03 -15.64 -0.23
N LEU A 112 8.74 -14.72 -1.16
CA LEU A 112 9.32 -14.73 -2.51
C LEU A 112 10.78 -14.25 -2.56
N GLY A 113 11.42 -13.97 -1.42
CA GLY A 113 12.82 -13.51 -1.35
C GLY A 113 13.06 -12.13 -1.99
N ALA A 114 12.00 -11.36 -2.25
CA ALA A 114 12.10 -10.14 -3.04
C ALA A 114 12.45 -8.89 -2.23
N HIS A 115 12.23 -8.93 -0.91
CA HIS A 115 12.46 -7.83 0.02
C HIS A 115 12.97 -8.34 1.36
N TRP A 116 13.80 -7.54 2.02
CA TRP A 116 14.17 -7.79 3.41
C TRP A 116 12.97 -7.54 4.34
N PRO A 117 12.86 -8.21 5.50
CA PRO A 117 11.80 -7.94 6.47
C PRO A 117 11.73 -6.46 6.89
N THR A 118 12.87 -5.79 6.97
CA THR A 118 12.98 -4.35 7.28
C THR A 118 12.38 -3.46 6.18
N ASP A 119 12.43 -3.87 4.91
CA ASP A 119 11.84 -3.12 3.80
C ASP A 119 10.31 -3.14 3.85
N ILE A 120 9.75 -4.21 4.43
CA ILE A 120 8.33 -4.34 4.67
C ILE A 120 7.92 -3.50 5.86
N LEU A 121 8.64 -3.54 6.99
CA LEU A 121 8.33 -2.69 8.13
C LEU A 121 8.33 -1.20 7.75
N ALA A 122 9.35 -0.76 7.01
CA ALA A 122 9.40 0.61 6.47
C ALA A 122 8.25 0.90 5.51
N GLY A 123 7.85 -0.08 4.69
CA GLY A 123 6.69 0.05 3.81
C GLY A 123 5.36 0.09 4.56
N THR A 124 5.19 -0.66 5.64
CA THR A 124 3.93 -0.69 6.43
C THR A 124 3.71 0.58 7.26
N LEU A 125 4.80 1.28 7.61
CA LEU A 125 4.74 2.54 8.35
C LEU A 125 4.43 3.75 7.45
N LEU A 126 4.55 3.59 6.13
CA LEU A 126 4.26 4.59 5.10
C LEU A 126 2.80 4.54 4.66
#